data_AF-A0A967IA22-F1
#
_entry.id   AF-A0A967IA22-F1
#
_cell.length_a   1.000
_cell.length_b   1.000
_cell.length_c   1.000
_cell.angle_alpha   90.00
_cell.angle_beta   90.00
_cell.angle_gamma   90.00
#
_symmetry.space_group_name_H-M   'P 1'
#
loop_
_entity.id
_entity.type
_entity.pdbx_description
1 polymer ?
#
loop_
_entity_poly.entity_id
_entity_poly.type
_entity_poly.pdbx_seq_one_letter_code
_entity_poly.pdbx_strand_id
1 'polypeptide(L)' 'AYIPTPMPDGTSTEQILMVIGPLLQDERMKVGHNLKYDITVLARHGARVRGPLFDTMIAHYLLAPDDQHNLDRVAR' A
#
# COMPACT_ATOMS: atom_id res chain seq x y z
N ALA A 1 -9.74 -2.18 2.95
CA ALA A 1 -10.01 -3.41 3.73
C ALA A 1 -8.73 -3.79 4.47
N TYR A 2 -8.84 -4.23 5.72
CA TYR A 2 -7.70 -4.72 6.50
C TYR A 2 -7.50 -6.21 6.23
N ILE A 3 -6.25 -6.62 5.95
CA ILE A 3 -5.89 -8.03 5.69
C ILE A 3 -4.88 -8.45 6.77
N PRO A 4 -5.28 -9.19 7.82
CA PRO A 4 -4.34 -9.68 8.81
C PRO A 4 -3.45 -10.79 8.23
N THR A 5 -2.15 -10.73 8.50
CA THR A 5 -1.19 -11.74 8.03
C THR A 5 -0.26 -12.16 9.17
N PRO A 6 -0.21 -13.45 9.58
CA PRO A 6 -1.09 -14.55 9.13
C PRO A 6 -2.55 -14.34 9.58
N MET A 7 -3.49 -15.06 8.95
CA MET A 7 -4.91 -14.98 9.32
C MET A 7 -5.18 -15.73 10.64
N PRO A 8 -6.24 -15.36 11.39
CA PRO A 8 -6.64 -16.07 12.63
C PRO A 8 -7.01 -17.54 12.41
N ASP A 9 -7.40 -17.93 11.20
CA ASP A 9 -7.75 -19.30 10.82
C ASP A 9 -6.54 -20.17 10.46
N GLY A 10 -5.32 -19.64 10.59
CA GLY A 10 -4.08 -20.34 10.28
C GLY A 10 -3.61 -20.19 8.83
N THR A 11 -4.31 -19.43 7.99
CA THR A 11 -3.84 -19.12 6.63
C THR A 11 -2.52 -18.34 6.70
N SER A 12 -1.48 -18.85 6.03
CA SER A 12 -0.14 -18.24 6.06
C SER A 12 -0.08 -16.94 5.27
N THR A 13 0.90 -16.09 5.56
CA THR A 13 1.16 -14.87 4.81
C THR A 13 1.39 -15.16 3.33
N GLU A 14 2.11 -16.24 3.00
CA GLU A 14 2.38 -16.66 1.63
C GLU A 14 1.10 -17.03 0.89
N GLN A 15 0.17 -17.73 1.55
CA GLN A 15 -1.13 -18.09 0.96
C GLN A 15 -1.96 -16.85 0.65
N ILE A 16 -1.96 -15.87 1.54
CA ILE A 16 -2.66 -14.59 1.32
C ILE A 16 -2.03 -13.85 0.14
N LEU A 17 -0.70 -13.77 0.09
CA LEU A 17 0.05 -13.13 -0.98
C LEU A 17 -0.16 -13.81 -2.34
N MET A 18 -0.36 -15.13 -2.38
CA MET A 18 -0.74 -15.82 -3.62
C MET A 18 -2.10 -15.35 -4.16
N VAL A 19 -3.06 -15.06 -3.28
CA VAL A 19 -4.40 -14.60 -3.68
C VAL A 19 -4.38 -13.13 -4.12
N ILE A 20 -3.70 -12.26 -3.38
CA ILE A 20 -3.70 -10.81 -3.69
C ILE A 20 -2.61 -10.40 -4.68
N GLY A 21 -1.60 -11.25 -4.89
CA GLY A 21 -0.46 -11.01 -5.78
C GLY A 21 -0.85 -10.56 -7.20
N PRO A 22 -1.85 -11.17 -7.86
CA PRO A 22 -2.34 -10.72 -9.16
C PRO A 22 -2.82 -9.26 -9.16
N LEU A 23 -3.51 -8.82 -8.11
CA LEU A 23 -3.98 -7.43 -7.97
C LEU A 23 -2.81 -6.46 -7.77
N LEU A 24 -1.80 -6.86 -7.01
CA LEU A 24 -0.58 -6.07 -6.80
C LEU A 24 0.24 -5.90 -8.08
N GLN A 25 0.21 -6.91 -8.96
CA GLN A 25 0.97 -6.93 -10.23
C GLN A 25 0.19 -6.45 -11.45
N ASP A 26 -1.10 -6.13 -11.30
CA ASP A 26 -1.94 -5.56 -12.36
C ASP A 26 -1.37 -4.21 -12.87
N GLU A 27 -1.71 -3.75 -14.07
CA GLU A 27 -1.21 -2.46 -14.61
C GLU A 27 -2.07 -1.25 -14.20
N ARG A 28 -3.20 -1.47 -13.51
CA ARG A 28 -4.02 -0.39 -12.93
C ARG A 28 -3.22 0.39 -11.89
N MET A 29 -3.55 1.68 -11.78
CA MET A 29 -2.97 2.57 -10.78
C MET A 29 -3.29 2.11 -9.36
N LYS A 30 -2.28 2.12 -8.48
CA LYS A 30 -2.43 1.92 -7.03
C LYS A 30 -2.41 3.28 -6.37
N VAL A 31 -3.47 3.59 -5.64
CA VAL A 31 -3.61 4.80 -4.85
C VAL A 31 -3.44 4.44 -3.38
N GLY A 32 -2.57 5.14 -2.67
CA GLY A 32 -2.36 4.93 -1.24
C GLY A 32 -1.73 6.13 -0.56
N HIS A 33 -1.49 6.01 0.74
CA HIS A 33 -0.88 7.06 1.56
C HIS A 33 0.40 6.49 2.18
N ASN A 34 1.55 7.13 1.94
CA ASN A 34 2.87 6.61 2.34
C ASN A 34 3.16 5.22 1.73
N LEU A 35 2.90 5.07 0.43
CA LEU A 35 3.03 3.81 -0.33
C LEU A 35 4.42 3.19 -0.27
N LYS A 36 5.46 4.00 -0.03
CA LYS A 36 6.83 3.50 0.20
C LYS A 36 6.86 2.43 1.28
N TYR A 37 6.11 2.65 2.37
CA TYR A 37 6.07 1.70 3.48
C TYR A 37 5.47 0.37 3.04
N ASP A 38 4.29 0.39 2.43
CA ASP A 38 3.57 -0.81 1.99
C ASP A 38 4.39 -1.62 0.98
N ILE A 39 4.96 -0.95 -0.03
CA ILE A 39 5.80 -1.60 -1.04
C ILE A 39 7.04 -2.24 -0.41
N THR A 40 7.65 -1.58 0.57
CA THR A 40 8.81 -2.12 1.28
C THR A 40 8.45 -3.38 2.08
N VAL A 41 7.30 -3.36 2.77
CA VAL A 41 6.81 -4.52 3.52
C VAL A 41 6.50 -5.67 2.57
N LEU A 42 5.77 -5.42 1.49
CA LEU A 42 5.44 -6.43 0.47
C LEU A 42 6.70 -7.05 -0.15
N ALA A 43 7.70 -6.23 -0.48
CA ALA A 43 8.96 -6.70 -1.05
C ALA A 43 9.73 -7.66 -0.13
N ARG A 44 9.67 -7.44 1.20
CA ARG A 44 10.28 -8.36 2.19
C ARG A 44 9.65 -9.75 2.19
N HIS A 45 8.39 -9.86 1.77
CA HIS A 45 7.69 -11.13 1.58
C HIS A 45 7.70 -11.62 0.12
N GLY A 46 8.55 -11.05 -0.73
CA GLY A 46 8.69 -11.45 -2.14
C GLY A 46 7.53 -10.98 -3.05
N ALA A 47 6.58 -10.20 -2.52
CA ALA A 47 5.49 -9.65 -3.30
C ALA A 47 5.95 -8.40 -4.07
N ARG A 48 5.70 -8.38 -5.38
CA ARG A 48 6.04 -7.25 -6.25
C ARG A 48 4.79 -6.43 -6.56
N VAL A 49 4.94 -5.11 -6.51
CA VAL A 49 3.91 -4.16 -6.94
C VAL A 49 4.29 -3.62 -8.32
N ARG A 50 3.33 -3.56 -9.25
CA ARG A 50 3.51 -3.04 -10.61
C ARG A 50 2.46 -1.98 -10.94
N GLY A 51 2.58 -1.37 -12.11
CA GLY A 51 1.70 -0.32 -12.59
C GLY A 51 1.96 1.05 -11.95
N PRO A 52 1.20 2.08 -12.35
CA PRO A 52 1.34 3.43 -11.82
C PRO A 52 1.05 3.51 -10.33
N LEU A 53 1.77 4.37 -9.61
CA LEU A 53 1.59 4.62 -8.18
C LEU A 53 1.17 6.06 -7.96
N PHE A 54 0.21 6.28 -7.07
CA PHE A 54 -0.20 7.60 -6.62
C PHE A 54 -0.19 7.65 -5.09
N ASP A 55 0.75 8.42 -4.53
CA ASP A 55 0.89 8.60 -3.09
C ASP A 55 0.27 9.92 -2.65
N THR A 56 -0.80 9.85 -1.86
CA THR A 56 -1.52 11.05 -1.40
C THR A 56 -0.70 11.89 -0.43
N MET A 57 0.25 11.30 0.30
CA MET A 57 1.16 12.04 1.19
C MET A 57 2.09 12.93 0.36
N ILE A 58 2.65 12.40 -0.72
CA ILE A 58 3.52 13.16 -1.63
C ILE A 58 2.71 14.21 -2.40
N ALA A 59 1.53 13.83 -2.91
CA ALA A 59 0.66 14.77 -3.61
C ALA A 59 0.29 15.98 -2.73
N HIS A 60 -0.04 15.74 -1.46
CA HIS A 60 -0.35 16.81 -0.51
C HIS A 60 0.89 17.64 -0.15
N TYR A 61 2.05 17.00 0.01
CA TYR A 61 3.33 17.70 0.22
C TYR A 61 3.65 18.70 -0.89
N LEU A 62 3.39 18.33 -2.15
CA LEU A 62 3.61 19.23 -3.29
C LEU A 62 2.64 20.42 -3.31
N LEU A 63 1.44 20.29 -2.74
CA LEU A 63 0.43 21.35 -2.71
C LEU A 63 0.58 22.30 -1.52
N ALA A 64 0.96 21.77 -0.36
CA ALA A 64 1.03 22.52 0.90
C ALA A 64 2.21 22.03 1.75
N PRO A 65 3.46 22.38 1.41
CA PRO A 65 4.64 21.76 2.00
C PRO A 65 4.79 21.98 3.52
N ASP A 66 4.35 23.14 4.03
CA ASP A 66 4.48 23.56 5.43
C ASP A 66 3.50 22.89 6.40
N ASP A 67 2.69 21.99 5.86
CA ASP A 67 1.48 21.49 6.46
C ASP A 67 1.77 20.04 6.97
N GLN A 68 1.32 19.57 8.15
CA GLN A 68 1.30 18.14 8.59
C GLN A 68 0.70 17.05 7.66
N HIS A 69 1.50 16.33 6.89
CA HIS A 69 1.02 15.37 5.87
C HIS A 69 0.36 14.05 6.35
N ASN A 70 -0.14 13.95 7.58
CA ASN A 70 -0.78 12.73 8.08
C ASN A 70 -2.19 12.50 7.47
N LEU A 71 -2.63 11.24 7.45
CA LEU A 71 -3.86 10.84 6.77
C LEU A 71 -5.10 11.55 7.34
N ASP A 72 -5.20 11.70 8.66
CA ASP A 72 -6.34 12.35 9.32
C ASP A 72 -6.54 13.80 8.87
N ARG A 73 -5.45 14.48 8.52
CA ARG A 73 -5.53 15.86 8.05
C ARG A 73 -5.77 15.95 6.55
N VAL A 74 -5.21 15.05 5.76
CA VAL A 74 -5.45 14.97 4.31
C VAL A 74 -6.89 14.52 3.99
N ALA A 75 -7.56 13.82 4.92
CA ALA A 75 -8.93 13.34 4.77
C ALA A 75 -10.03 14.36 5.15
N ARG A 76 -9.66 15.55 5.65
CA ARG A 76 -10.59 16.65 5.94
C ARG A 76 -10.90 17.46 4.70
#